data_AF-A0A7S9KVB0-F1
#
_entry.id   AF-A0A7S9KVB0-F1
#
_cell.length_a   1.000
_cell.length_b   1.000
_cell.length_c   1.000
_cell.angle_alpha   90.00
_cell.angle_beta   90.00
_cell.angle_gamma   90.00
#
_symmetry.space_group_name_H-M   'P 1'
#
loop_
_entity.id
_entity.type
_entity.pdbx_description
1 polymer ?
#
loop_
_entity_poly.entity_id
_entity_poly.type
_entity_poly.pdbx_seq_one_letter_code
_entity_poly.pdbx_strand_id
1 'polypeptide(L)'
;MRFAAVTLALAALVAAAPAAEELSGASARAPTESGSWCNQPKGEAFWGQATSDCCGSVGGGMGSDRRCRGLNTNGNTCHQFYQCCRYKYRSNNRENDKCY
;
A
#
# COMPACT_ATOMS: atom_id res chain seq x y z
N MET A 1 49.11 0.44 51.69
CA MET A 1 47.74 0.44 51.12
C MET A 1 47.65 -0.72 50.14
N ARG A 2 46.55 -1.48 50.17
CA ARG A 2 46.40 -2.85 49.66
C ARG A 2 46.36 -2.91 48.11
N PHE A 3 47.03 -3.91 47.52
CA PHE A 3 46.85 -4.34 46.13
C PHE A 3 45.86 -5.52 46.06
N ALA A 4 44.94 -5.47 45.10
CA ALA A 4 44.26 -6.59 44.38
C ALA A 4 43.00 -6.00 43.70
N ALA A 5 43.02 -5.76 42.39
CA ALA A 5 42.65 -6.71 41.34
C ALA A 5 41.14 -6.96 41.25
N VAL A 6 40.46 -6.38 40.25
CA VAL A 6 39.36 -7.06 39.54
C VAL A 6 39.37 -6.62 38.07
N THR A 7 39.40 -7.63 37.23
CA THR A 7 39.46 -7.72 35.77
C THR A 7 38.09 -7.50 35.11
N LEU A 8 38.10 -7.39 33.77
CA LEU A 8 36.98 -7.61 32.82
C LEU A 8 35.98 -6.44 32.70
N ALA A 9 35.47 -6.04 31.53
CA ALA A 9 35.54 -6.58 30.18
C ALA A 9 34.80 -5.64 29.20
N LEU A 10 35.06 -5.87 27.91
CA LEU A 10 34.16 -5.70 26.76
C LEU A 10 33.64 -4.28 26.45
N ALA A 11 34.11 -3.62 25.40
CA ALA A 11 33.82 -3.85 23.97
C ALA A 11 32.43 -3.38 23.52
N ALA A 12 32.47 -2.50 22.51
CA ALA A 12 31.47 -2.21 21.49
C ALA A 12 30.14 -1.56 21.92
N LEU A 13 29.83 -0.40 21.33
CA LEU A 13 28.96 -0.39 20.16
C LEU A 13 29.10 0.94 19.40
N VAL A 14 29.61 0.84 18.18
CA VAL A 14 29.41 1.84 17.13
C VAL A 14 27.96 1.71 16.66
N ALA A 15 27.22 2.81 16.67
CA ALA A 15 26.00 2.93 15.87
C ALA A 15 25.87 4.37 15.37
N ALA A 16 26.64 4.68 14.33
CA ALA A 16 26.28 5.70 13.36
C ALA A 16 25.60 4.97 12.19
N ALA A 17 24.36 5.35 11.85
CA ALA A 17 23.68 5.21 10.53
C ALA A 17 22.17 5.56 10.73
N PRO A 18 21.38 5.87 9.67
CA PRO A 18 21.12 7.23 9.23
C PRO A 18 19.60 7.52 9.07
N ALA A 19 19.33 8.69 8.48
CA ALA A 19 18.07 9.24 7.98
C ALA A 19 16.97 8.28 7.48
N ALA A 20 15.72 8.76 7.68
CA ALA A 20 14.55 8.74 6.78
C ALA A 20 14.05 7.42 6.15
N GLU A 21 12.73 7.39 5.91
CA GLU A 21 11.94 6.33 5.24
C GLU A 21 11.75 5.07 6.12
N GLU A 22 10.53 4.71 6.51
CA GLU A 22 9.49 4.21 5.62
C GLU A 22 8.10 4.52 6.21
N LEU A 23 7.44 5.55 5.68
CA LEU A 23 5.98 5.67 5.76
C LEU A 23 5.38 4.84 4.62
N SER A 24 5.35 3.51 4.74
CA SER A 24 4.44 2.67 3.94
C SER A 24 4.51 1.19 4.29
N GLY A 25 3.33 0.56 4.30
CA GLY A 25 3.20 -0.70 3.59
C GLY A 25 3.32 -1.98 4.40
N ALA A 26 2.42 -2.19 5.35
CA ALA A 26 1.92 -3.54 5.60
C ALA A 26 0.55 -3.48 6.31
N SER A 27 -0.48 -3.05 5.57
CA SER A 27 -1.83 -3.46 5.94
C SER A 27 -1.83 -4.99 5.94
N ALA A 28 -2.12 -5.57 7.11
CA ALA A 28 -2.15 -7.00 7.34
C ALA A 28 -2.96 -7.67 6.22
N ARG A 29 -2.29 -8.58 5.49
CA ARG A 29 -2.74 -9.27 4.28
C ARG A 29 -4.27 -9.40 4.20
N ALA A 30 -4.88 -8.58 3.35
CA ALA A 30 -6.24 -8.82 2.88
C ALA A 30 -6.29 -10.21 2.22
N PRO A 31 -7.37 -10.99 2.44
CA PRO A 31 -7.46 -12.39 2.04
C PRO A 31 -7.40 -12.52 0.52
N THR A 32 -6.40 -13.25 -0.02
CA THR A 32 -6.39 -13.81 -1.41
C THR A 32 -6.98 -12.92 -2.52
N GLU A 33 -6.85 -11.61 -2.39
CA GLU A 33 -7.46 -10.63 -3.27
C GLU A 33 -6.51 -10.39 -4.45
N SER A 34 -7.03 -10.63 -5.66
CA SER A 34 -6.31 -10.43 -6.92
C SER A 34 -6.15 -8.94 -7.27
N GLY A 35 -6.89 -8.06 -6.60
CA GLY A 35 -6.93 -6.61 -6.74
C GLY A 35 -7.70 -6.12 -7.97
N SER A 36 -8.33 -4.95 -7.87
CA SER A 36 -9.02 -4.28 -8.98
C SER A 36 -8.24 -3.09 -9.53
N TRP A 37 -8.58 -2.64 -10.73
CA TRP A 37 -7.95 -1.50 -11.39
C TRP A 37 -8.96 -0.65 -12.15
N CYS A 38 -8.60 0.60 -12.43
CA CYS A 38 -9.41 1.47 -13.27
C CYS A 38 -9.31 1.03 -14.73
N ASN A 39 -10.39 0.46 -15.29
CA ASN A 39 -10.46 -0.10 -16.63
C ASN A 39 -10.48 0.99 -17.72
N GLN A 40 -9.47 1.07 -18.60
CA GLN A 40 -9.44 2.03 -19.71
C GLN A 40 -9.82 3.49 -19.34
N PRO A 41 -9.17 4.13 -18.35
CA PRO A 41 -9.36 5.56 -18.10
C PRO A 41 -9.05 6.36 -19.37
N LYS A 42 -9.76 7.48 -19.60
CA LYS A 42 -9.48 8.36 -20.74
C LYS A 42 -8.07 8.93 -20.62
N GLY A 43 -7.15 8.38 -21.42
CA GLY A 43 -5.72 8.61 -21.37
C GLY A 43 -4.98 7.29 -21.12
N GLU A 44 -4.48 6.65 -22.19
CA GLU A 44 -3.92 5.30 -22.18
C GLU A 44 -2.74 5.11 -21.20
N ALA A 45 -2.00 6.18 -20.90
CA ALA A 45 -0.80 6.10 -20.04
C ALA A 45 -1.08 6.04 -18.52
N PHE A 46 -2.33 6.21 -18.07
CA PHE A 46 -2.62 6.53 -16.67
C PHE A 46 -3.25 5.41 -15.84
N TRP A 47 -3.31 4.17 -16.34
CA TRP A 47 -4.06 3.09 -15.69
C TRP A 47 -3.58 2.83 -14.26
N GLY A 48 -2.26 2.80 -14.06
CA GLY A 48 -1.66 2.67 -12.74
C GLY A 48 -1.90 3.88 -11.82
N GLN A 49 -1.80 5.09 -12.37
CA GLN A 49 -1.97 6.33 -11.60
C GLN A 49 -3.42 6.53 -11.16
N ALA A 50 -4.37 6.31 -12.07
CA ALA A 50 -5.80 6.36 -11.80
C ALA A 50 -6.18 5.33 -10.73
N THR A 51 -5.67 4.11 -10.87
CA THR A 51 -5.90 3.04 -9.88
C THR A 51 -5.33 3.43 -8.52
N SER A 52 -4.10 3.96 -8.46
CA SER A 52 -3.46 4.36 -7.20
C SER A 52 -4.22 5.46 -6.48
N ASP A 53 -4.65 6.49 -7.19
CA ASP A 53 -5.39 7.63 -6.62
C ASP A 53 -6.77 7.21 -6.09
N CYS A 54 -7.52 6.41 -6.87
CA CYS A 54 -8.79 5.86 -6.41
C CYS A 54 -8.64 4.83 -5.29
N CYS A 55 -7.56 4.05 -5.28
CA CYS A 55 -7.27 3.10 -4.22
C CYS A 55 -7.00 3.78 -2.88
N GLY A 56 -6.19 4.85 -2.90
CA GLY A 56 -5.93 5.66 -1.70
C GLY A 56 -7.19 6.31 -1.14
N SER A 57 -8.11 6.73 -2.02
CA SER A 57 -9.38 7.35 -1.62
C SER A 57 -10.32 6.41 -0.84
N VAL A 58 -10.20 5.10 -1.05
CA VAL A 58 -11.03 4.08 -0.37
C VAL A 58 -10.28 3.33 0.74
N GLY A 59 -9.06 3.76 1.07
CA GLY A 59 -8.22 3.10 2.07
C GLY A 59 -7.70 1.73 1.63
N GLY A 60 -7.68 1.45 0.33
CA GLY A 60 -7.14 0.22 -0.23
C GLY A 60 -5.61 0.22 -0.24
N GLY A 61 -5.02 -0.97 -0.40
CA GLY A 61 -3.58 -1.16 -0.51
C GLY A 61 -3.16 -1.40 -1.96
N MET A 62 -2.27 -0.56 -2.49
CA MET A 62 -1.74 -0.79 -3.83
C MET A 62 -0.74 -1.95 -3.86
N GLY A 63 -1.00 -2.90 -4.76
CA GLY A 63 -0.07 -3.97 -5.10
C GLY A 63 1.03 -3.51 -6.05
N SER A 64 2.13 -4.26 -6.07
CA SER A 64 3.24 -4.07 -7.02
C SER A 64 2.82 -4.21 -8.49
N ASP A 65 1.76 -4.95 -8.74
CA ASP A 65 1.08 -5.14 -10.02
C ASP A 65 0.13 -3.98 -10.38
N ARG A 66 0.16 -2.89 -9.60
CA ARG A 66 -0.68 -1.69 -9.75
C ARG A 66 -2.18 -1.97 -9.64
N ARG A 67 -2.55 -3.02 -8.91
CA ARG A 67 -3.94 -3.32 -8.56
C ARG A 67 -4.22 -2.88 -7.13
N CYS A 68 -5.41 -2.34 -6.91
CA CYS A 68 -5.89 -1.96 -5.60
C CYS A 68 -6.42 -3.19 -4.86
N ARG A 69 -5.89 -3.46 -3.66
CA ARG A 69 -6.33 -4.53 -2.76
C ARG A 69 -7.12 -3.97 -1.56
N GLY A 70 -7.85 -4.81 -0.82
CA GLY A 70 -8.69 -4.41 0.30
C GLY A 70 -10.08 -3.91 -0.11
N LEU A 71 -10.51 -4.17 -1.35
CA LEU A 71 -11.81 -3.72 -1.85
C LEU A 71 -12.97 -4.63 -1.44
N ASN A 72 -12.67 -5.89 -1.12
CA ASN A 72 -13.65 -6.88 -0.68
C ASN A 72 -13.91 -6.86 0.84
N THR A 73 -13.20 -6.01 1.59
CA THR A 73 -13.31 -5.95 3.05
C THR A 73 -14.67 -5.40 3.51
N ASN A 74 -15.28 -4.51 2.72
CA ASN A 74 -16.65 -4.01 2.91
C ASN A 74 -17.33 -3.87 1.54
N GLY A 75 -18.60 -4.28 1.42
CA GLY A 75 -19.33 -4.29 0.14
C GLY A 75 -19.44 -2.93 -0.56
N ASN A 76 -19.23 -1.83 0.16
CA ASN A 76 -19.26 -0.47 -0.38
C ASN A 76 -17.91 0.01 -0.95
N THR A 77 -16.79 -0.55 -0.50
CA THR A 77 -15.44 -0.07 -0.87
C THR A 77 -15.16 -0.29 -2.36
N CYS A 78 -15.53 -1.47 -2.87
CA CYS A 78 -15.48 -1.79 -4.29
C CYS A 78 -16.28 -0.79 -5.15
N HIS A 79 -17.50 -0.50 -4.72
CA HIS A 79 -18.40 0.43 -5.42
C HIS A 79 -17.80 1.84 -5.48
N GLN A 80 -17.29 2.34 -4.35
CA GLN A 80 -16.63 3.66 -4.26
C GLN A 80 -15.38 3.72 -5.14
N PHE A 81 -14.59 2.66 -5.19
CA PHE A 81 -13.41 2.56 -6.05
C PHE A 81 -13.79 2.70 -7.53
N TYR A 82 -14.79 1.95 -7.99
CA TYR A 82 -15.23 2.04 -9.38
C TYR A 82 -15.93 3.36 -9.72
N GLN A 83 -16.65 3.98 -8.78
CA GLN A 83 -17.17 5.33 -8.97
C GLN A 83 -16.04 6.35 -9.17
N CYS A 84 -14.99 6.30 -8.36
CA CYS A 84 -13.82 7.16 -8.56
C CYS A 84 -13.22 6.96 -9.97
N CYS A 85 -12.98 5.71 -10.38
CA CYS A 85 -12.44 5.41 -11.71
C CYS A 85 -13.33 5.97 -12.84
N ARG A 86 -14.66 5.83 -12.74
CA ARG A 86 -15.61 6.31 -13.75
C ARG A 86 -15.73 7.83 -13.78
N TYR A 87 -15.88 8.48 -12.63
CA TYR A 87 -16.18 9.91 -12.60
C TYR A 87 -14.94 10.78 -12.75
N LYS A 88 -13.84 10.43 -12.06
CA LYS A 88 -12.59 11.20 -12.08
C LYS A 88 -11.78 10.90 -13.34
N TYR A 89 -11.69 9.62 -13.72
CA TYR A 89 -10.82 9.17 -14.81
C TYR A 89 -11.55 8.70 -16.07
N ARG A 90 -12.90 8.78 -16.09
CA ARG A 90 -13.71 8.35 -17.23
C ARG A 90 -13.40 6.92 -17.67
N SER A 91 -13.11 6.04 -16.71
CA SER A 91 -12.87 4.62 -16.97
C SER A 91 -14.15 3.90 -17.39
N ASN A 92 -13.97 2.73 -17.99
CA ASN A 92 -15.01 1.78 -18.37
C ASN A 92 -15.36 0.78 -17.25
N ASN A 93 -14.96 1.02 -15.98
CA ASN A 93 -15.49 0.23 -14.87
C ASN A 93 -17.00 0.43 -14.77
N ARG A 94 -17.69 -0.57 -14.22
CA ARG A 94 -19.10 -0.51 -13.86
C ARG A 94 -19.24 -0.72 -12.36
N GLU A 95 -20.25 -0.10 -11.78
CA GLU A 95 -20.50 -0.19 -10.33
C GLU A 95 -20.87 -1.59 -9.87
N ASN A 96 -21.35 -2.42 -10.78
CA ASN A 96 -21.68 -3.82 -10.58
C ASN A 96 -20.59 -4.78 -11.07
N ASP A 97 -19.43 -4.26 -11.52
CA ASP A 97 -18.28 -5.12 -11.80
C ASP A 97 -17.84 -5.79 -10.50
N LYS A 98 -17.37 -7.02 -10.59
CA LYS A 98 -16.78 -7.70 -9.45
C LYS A 98 -15.44 -7.04 -9.13
N CYS A 99 -15.17 -6.76 -7.84
CA CYS A 99 -13.81 -6.49 -7.41
C CYS A 99 -13.05 -7.80 -7.21
N TYR A 100 -11.82 -7.82 -7.72
CA TYR A 100 -10.96 -8.99 -7.73
C TYR A 100 -9.98 -8.94 -6.58
#